data_AF-A1JUE8-F1
#
_entry.id   AF-A1JUE8-F1
#
_cell.length_a   1.000
_cell.length_b   1.000
_cell.length_c   1.000
_cell.angle_alpha   90.00
_cell.angle_beta   90.00
_cell.angle_gamma   90.00
#
_symmetry.space_group_name_H-M   'P 1'
#
loop_
_entity.id
_entity.type
_entity.pdbx_description
1 polymer ?
#
loop_
_entity_poly.entity_id
_entity_poly.type
_entity_poly.pdbx_seq_one_letter_code
_entity_poly.pdbx_strand_id
1 'polypeptide(L)'
;MKFFKNKVSDYELFTRFNTCYIQERIALMERNIEDMYDRTTPSLCSDTVLESIYYESYSVENLAIAILEERQKLERYKRKSQRDLNAFYTVLGRFSKLEQKYIKDYIYARLESHINVIERFKIELHKCIQTNRNERNKAIESDYSYISSERQKDQSYPHKLTLNQEQALREKKSGATEKEMNNDEFVEKLNQLDKKAFKEFIYNRNENNIDFEKVLILLQTIPKRLTDREIKKPYNYIREIGLKTN
;
A
#
# COMPACT_ATOMS: atom_id res chain seq x y z
N MET A 1 5.15 -34.37 15.44
CA MET A 1 6.57 -34.20 15.87
C MET A 1 7.20 -33.10 15.02
N LYS A 2 7.38 -31.89 15.57
CA LYS A 2 8.04 -30.77 14.85
C LYS A 2 9.55 -31.02 14.89
N PHE A 3 10.15 -31.40 13.76
CA PHE A 3 11.61 -31.44 13.63
C PHE A 3 12.15 -30.01 13.71
N PHE A 4 12.66 -29.62 14.87
CA PHE A 4 13.48 -28.41 14.96
C PHE A 4 14.75 -28.67 14.17
N LYS A 5 14.85 -28.07 12.99
CA LYS A 5 16.04 -28.16 12.14
C LYS A 5 17.14 -27.37 12.83
N ASN A 6 17.98 -28.04 13.64
CA ASN A 6 19.04 -27.39 14.44
C ASN A 6 20.27 -26.96 13.60
N LYS A 7 20.19 -27.04 12.27
CA LYS A 7 21.26 -26.71 11.33
C LYS A 7 20.71 -26.16 10.03
N VAL A 8 21.49 -25.31 9.37
CA VAL A 8 21.23 -24.86 8.00
C VAL A 8 21.37 -26.04 7.04
N SER A 9 20.47 -26.15 6.07
CA SER A 9 20.59 -27.19 5.02
C SER A 9 21.51 -26.78 3.87
N ASP A 10 22.00 -27.78 3.17
CA ASP A 10 22.90 -27.63 2.02
C ASP A 10 22.25 -26.78 0.93
N TYR A 11 20.96 -27.03 0.66
CA TYR A 11 20.15 -26.21 -0.24
C TYR A 11 20.17 -24.73 0.16
N GLU A 12 20.03 -24.42 1.45
CA GLU A 12 20.08 -23.03 1.93
C GLU A 12 21.48 -22.44 1.81
N LEU A 13 22.54 -23.20 2.08
CA LEU A 13 23.93 -22.76 1.86
C LEU A 13 24.19 -22.40 0.40
N PHE A 14 23.76 -23.26 -0.52
CA PHE A 14 24.01 -23.07 -1.95
C PHE A 14 23.14 -22.00 -2.60
N THR A 15 22.07 -21.55 -1.94
CA THR A 15 21.16 -20.54 -2.48
C THR A 15 21.17 -19.24 -1.69
N ARG A 16 20.76 -19.30 -0.42
CA ARG A 16 20.56 -18.13 0.45
C ARG A 16 21.86 -17.46 0.89
N PHE A 17 22.97 -18.20 0.91
CA PHE A 17 24.27 -17.71 1.36
C PHE A 17 25.35 -17.71 0.27
N ASN A 18 25.02 -18.15 -0.95
CA ASN A 18 25.92 -18.11 -2.09
C ASN A 18 25.74 -16.78 -2.83
N THR A 19 26.79 -15.97 -2.86
CA THR A 19 26.77 -14.65 -3.50
C THR A 19 26.52 -14.71 -5.01
N CYS A 20 27.08 -15.70 -5.70
CA CYS A 20 26.85 -15.90 -7.14
C CYS A 20 25.37 -16.20 -7.41
N TYR A 21 24.77 -17.13 -6.65
CA TYR A 21 23.34 -17.44 -6.79
C TYR A 21 22.46 -16.22 -6.50
N ILE A 22 22.77 -15.45 -5.44
CA ILE A 22 22.03 -14.23 -5.11
C ILE A 22 22.11 -13.21 -6.25
N GLN A 23 23.29 -13.01 -6.84
CA GLN A 23 23.50 -12.08 -7.96
C GLN A 23 22.73 -12.53 -9.20
N GLU A 24 22.78 -13.82 -9.55
CA GLU A 24 22.00 -14.38 -10.67
C GLU A 24 20.50 -14.19 -10.46
N ARG A 25 20.00 -14.42 -9.24
CA ARG A 25 18.60 -14.20 -8.89
C ARG A 25 18.20 -12.74 -8.96
N ILE A 26 19.06 -11.81 -8.53
CA ILE A 26 18.84 -10.37 -8.66
C ILE A 26 18.76 -10.00 -10.14
N ALA A 27 19.72 -10.42 -10.95
CA ALA A 27 19.76 -10.13 -12.39
C ALA A 27 18.53 -10.70 -13.12
N LEU A 28 18.07 -11.89 -12.74
CA LEU A 28 16.83 -12.47 -13.27
C LEU A 28 15.61 -11.62 -12.94
N MET A 29 15.48 -11.18 -11.69
CA MET A 29 14.36 -10.32 -11.28
C MET A 29 14.42 -8.94 -11.96
N GLU A 30 15.62 -8.37 -12.14
CA GLU A 30 15.83 -7.11 -12.86
C GLU A 30 15.45 -7.23 -14.33
N ARG A 31 15.87 -8.31 -15.01
CA ARG A 31 15.44 -8.60 -16.40
C ARG A 31 13.94 -8.77 -16.51
N ASN A 32 13.31 -9.55 -15.62
CA ASN A 32 11.86 -9.73 -15.64
C ASN A 32 11.11 -8.40 -15.47
N ILE A 33 11.64 -7.47 -14.67
CA ILE A 33 11.07 -6.12 -14.52
C ILE A 33 11.27 -5.30 -15.80
N GLU A 34 12.43 -5.40 -16.43
CA GLU A 34 12.71 -4.74 -17.71
C GLU A 34 11.76 -5.23 -18.81
N ASP A 35 11.62 -6.55 -18.95
CA ASP A 35 10.72 -7.20 -19.91
C ASP A 35 9.26 -6.81 -19.70
N MET A 36 8.87 -6.36 -18.49
CA MET A 36 7.52 -5.85 -18.25
C MET A 36 7.27 -4.50 -18.91
N TYR A 37 8.28 -3.65 -19.09
CA TYR A 37 8.09 -2.37 -19.79
C TYR A 37 7.77 -2.59 -21.27
N ASP A 38 8.32 -3.63 -21.89
CA ASP A 38 8.07 -3.98 -23.29
C ASP A 38 6.62 -4.46 -23.53
N ARG A 39 5.91 -4.91 -22.48
CA ARG A 39 4.50 -5.36 -22.53
C ARG A 39 3.49 -4.22 -22.74
N THR A 40 3.96 -2.97 -22.71
CA THR A 40 3.13 -1.81 -23.12
C THR A 40 2.84 -1.79 -24.61
N THR A 41 3.60 -2.52 -25.41
CA THR A 41 3.43 -2.59 -26.86
C THR A 41 2.22 -3.47 -27.19
N PRO A 42 1.15 -2.94 -27.83
CA PRO A 42 0.02 -3.76 -28.27
C PRO A 42 0.53 -4.88 -29.17
N SER A 43 0.28 -6.12 -28.80
CA SER A 43 0.67 -7.28 -29.58
C SER A 43 -0.52 -7.80 -30.38
N LEU A 44 -0.27 -8.13 -31.65
CA LEU A 44 -1.29 -8.70 -32.53
C LEU A 44 -1.47 -10.17 -32.14
N CYS A 45 -2.64 -10.50 -31.60
CA CYS A 45 -3.02 -11.84 -31.22
C CYS A 45 -4.06 -12.38 -32.22
N SER A 46 -3.95 -13.67 -32.56
CA SER A 46 -4.94 -14.37 -33.37
C SER A 46 -5.59 -15.47 -32.55
N ASP A 47 -6.91 -15.42 -32.39
CA ASP A 47 -7.69 -16.49 -31.81
C ASP A 47 -8.17 -17.41 -32.93
N THR A 48 -7.65 -18.65 -32.94
CA THR A 48 -7.99 -19.67 -33.93
C THR A 48 -9.38 -20.26 -33.75
N VAL A 49 -10.01 -20.07 -32.58
CA VAL A 49 -11.37 -20.54 -32.28
C VAL A 49 -12.41 -19.50 -32.67
N LEU A 50 -12.13 -18.23 -32.41
CA LEU A 50 -13.00 -17.11 -32.82
C LEU A 50 -12.70 -16.57 -34.24
N GLU A 51 -11.70 -17.14 -34.92
CA GLU A 51 -11.18 -16.70 -36.22
C GLU A 51 -10.93 -15.17 -36.29
N SER A 52 -10.48 -14.60 -35.18
CA SER A 52 -10.34 -13.14 -35.05
C SER A 52 -8.92 -12.75 -34.74
N ILE A 53 -8.52 -11.60 -35.27
CA ILE A 53 -7.25 -10.95 -34.96
C ILE A 53 -7.58 -9.71 -34.13
N TYR A 54 -6.99 -9.61 -32.94
CA TYR A 54 -7.18 -8.48 -32.04
C TYR A 54 -5.85 -8.03 -31.44
N TYR A 55 -5.82 -6.80 -30.92
CA TYR A 55 -4.66 -6.30 -30.19
C TYR A 55 -4.85 -6.58 -28.71
N GLU A 56 -3.92 -7.35 -28.13
CA GLU A 56 -3.82 -7.47 -26.68
C GLU A 56 -2.88 -6.39 -26.16
N SER A 57 -3.41 -5.52 -25.29
CA SER A 57 -2.63 -4.51 -24.59
C SER A 57 -2.90 -4.61 -23.10
N TYR A 58 -1.85 -4.64 -22.29
CA TYR A 58 -1.99 -4.46 -20.85
C TYR A 58 -2.41 -3.03 -20.56
N SER A 59 -3.45 -2.82 -19.74
CA SER A 59 -3.78 -1.47 -19.29
C SER A 59 -2.57 -0.88 -18.58
N VAL A 60 -2.17 0.34 -18.95
CA VAL A 60 -0.98 1.03 -18.40
C VAL A 60 -1.01 1.07 -16.87
N GLU A 61 -2.18 1.29 -16.27
CA GLU A 61 -2.37 1.32 -14.83
C GLU A 61 -2.05 -0.01 -14.14
N ASN A 62 -2.62 -1.13 -14.62
CA ASN A 62 -2.33 -2.46 -14.05
C ASN A 62 -0.87 -2.87 -14.25
N LEU A 63 -0.27 -2.49 -15.39
CA LEU A 63 1.14 -2.76 -15.63
C LEU A 63 2.04 -1.97 -14.67
N ALA A 64 1.73 -0.69 -14.44
CA ALA A 64 2.46 0.14 -13.48
C ALA A 64 2.38 -0.44 -12.06
N ILE A 65 1.20 -0.90 -11.63
CA ILE A 65 1.03 -1.58 -10.33
C ILE A 65 1.90 -2.83 -10.27
N ALA A 66 1.86 -3.70 -11.29
CA ALA A 66 2.63 -4.93 -11.32
C ALA A 66 4.15 -4.67 -11.28
N ILE A 67 4.64 -3.67 -12.02
CA ILE A 67 6.06 -3.26 -12.00
C ILE A 67 6.45 -2.77 -10.60
N LEU A 68 5.62 -1.95 -9.95
CA LEU A 68 5.87 -1.49 -8.58
C LEU A 68 5.96 -2.65 -7.60
N GLU A 69 5.06 -3.63 -7.68
CA GLU A 69 5.09 -4.81 -6.83
C GLU A 69 6.37 -5.65 -7.04
N GLU A 70 6.77 -5.90 -8.29
CA GLU A 70 8.00 -6.64 -8.59
C GLU A 70 9.26 -5.90 -8.10
N ARG A 71 9.32 -4.58 -8.27
CA ARG A 71 10.41 -3.76 -7.70
C ARG A 71 10.45 -3.84 -6.17
N GLN A 72 9.30 -3.84 -5.50
CA GLN A 72 9.24 -4.03 -4.06
C GLN A 72 9.71 -5.44 -3.65
N LYS A 73 9.35 -6.48 -4.41
CA LYS A 73 9.83 -7.86 -4.16
C LYS A 73 11.35 -7.95 -4.31
N LEU A 74 11.91 -7.34 -5.36
CA LEU A 74 13.37 -7.26 -5.58
C LEU A 74 14.06 -6.61 -4.39
N GLU A 75 13.55 -5.46 -3.95
CA GLU A 75 14.15 -4.72 -2.85
C GLU A 75 14.07 -5.49 -1.52
N ARG A 76 12.94 -6.16 -1.25
CA ARG A 76 12.81 -7.07 -0.10
C ARG A 76 13.79 -8.22 -0.18
N TYR A 77 14.01 -8.79 -1.38
CA TYR A 77 14.99 -9.84 -1.60
C TYR A 77 16.41 -9.35 -1.32
N LYS A 78 16.84 -8.21 -1.89
CA LYS A 78 18.15 -7.60 -1.65
C LYS A 78 18.43 -7.39 -0.16
N ARG A 79 17.49 -6.77 0.57
CA ARG A 79 17.62 -6.56 2.03
C ARG A 79 17.66 -7.86 2.83
N LYS A 80 16.93 -8.90 2.41
CA LYS A 80 16.97 -10.21 3.05
C LYS A 80 18.33 -10.89 2.81
N SER A 81 18.78 -10.93 1.57
CA SER A 81 20.07 -11.51 1.19
C SER A 81 21.24 -10.83 1.89
N GLN A 82 21.24 -9.49 1.99
CA GLN A 82 22.29 -8.78 2.71
C GLN A 82 22.34 -9.18 4.20
N ARG A 83 21.18 -9.28 4.87
CA ARG A 83 21.12 -9.71 6.28
C ARG A 83 21.63 -11.14 6.45
N ASP A 84 21.30 -12.01 5.52
CA ASP A 84 21.73 -13.41 5.52
C ASP A 84 23.24 -13.53 5.30
N LEU A 85 23.80 -12.76 4.37
CA LEU A 85 25.25 -12.67 4.15
C LEU A 85 26.00 -12.07 5.34
N ASN A 86 25.45 -11.05 6.00
CA ASN A 86 26.05 -10.49 7.21
C ASN A 86 26.16 -11.54 8.32
N ALA A 87 25.11 -12.36 8.52
CA ALA A 87 25.15 -13.46 9.47
C ALA A 87 26.18 -14.52 9.05
N PHE A 88 26.23 -14.86 7.76
CA PHE A 88 27.19 -15.79 7.20
C PHE A 88 28.64 -15.36 7.45
N TYR A 89 29.02 -14.14 7.07
CA TYR A 89 30.39 -13.64 7.25
C TYR A 89 30.75 -13.43 8.72
N THR A 90 29.79 -13.06 9.57
CA THR A 90 29.99 -12.99 11.03
C THR A 90 30.39 -14.35 11.60
N VAL A 91 29.72 -15.42 11.19
CA VAL A 91 30.05 -16.78 11.66
C VAL A 91 31.34 -17.27 11.01
N LEU A 92 31.52 -17.03 9.70
CA LEU A 92 32.71 -17.43 8.96
C LEU A 92 34.00 -16.83 9.57
N GLY A 93 33.94 -15.59 10.05
CA GLY A 93 35.05 -14.91 10.70
C GLY A 93 35.56 -15.57 11.99
N ARG A 94 34.79 -16.48 12.59
CA ARG A 94 35.19 -17.25 13.79
C ARG A 94 36.04 -18.48 13.48
N PHE A 95 36.03 -18.91 12.22
CA PHE A 95 36.80 -20.07 11.76
C PHE A 95 38.20 -19.63 11.31
N SER A 96 39.17 -20.53 11.40
CA SER A 96 40.53 -20.28 10.89
C SER A 96 40.53 -20.06 9.38
N LYS A 97 41.54 -19.37 8.82
CA LYS A 97 41.62 -19.07 7.38
C LYS A 97 41.50 -20.32 6.50
N LEU A 98 42.06 -21.44 6.96
CA LEU A 98 42.04 -22.72 6.27
C LEU A 98 40.64 -23.36 6.32
N GLU A 99 39.97 -23.33 7.46
CA GLU A 99 38.56 -23.76 7.57
C GLU A 99 37.61 -22.88 6.76
N GLN A 100 37.84 -21.56 6.72
CA GLN A 100 37.07 -20.65 5.87
C GLN A 100 37.19 -21.01 4.40
N LYS A 101 38.39 -21.41 3.96
CA LYS A 101 38.60 -21.90 2.60
C LYS A 101 37.74 -23.14 2.34
N TYR A 102 37.77 -24.14 3.21
CA TYR A 102 36.95 -25.35 3.07
C TYR A 102 35.44 -25.06 3.01
N ILE A 103 34.95 -24.13 3.85
CA ILE A 103 33.54 -23.73 3.84
C ILE A 103 33.17 -23.05 2.52
N LYS A 104 34.02 -22.16 2.01
CA LYS A 104 33.80 -21.49 0.71
C LYS A 104 33.85 -22.50 -0.44
N ASP A 105 34.85 -23.36 -0.46
CA ASP A 105 35.04 -24.41 -1.47
C ASP A 105 33.84 -25.35 -1.52
N TYR A 106 33.26 -25.70 -0.37
CA TYR A 106 32.02 -26.47 -0.31
C TYR A 106 30.82 -25.71 -0.91
N ILE A 107 30.67 -24.41 -0.63
CA ILE A 107 29.53 -23.61 -1.11
C ILE A 107 29.60 -23.33 -2.61
N TYR A 108 30.81 -23.05 -3.13
CA TYR A 108 31.00 -22.69 -4.54
C TYR A 108 31.23 -23.89 -5.45
N ALA A 109 32.05 -24.85 -5.01
CA ALA A 109 32.49 -25.98 -5.84
C ALA A 109 31.89 -27.33 -5.37
N ARG A 110 31.07 -27.35 -4.32
CA ARG A 110 30.46 -28.57 -3.74
C ARG A 110 31.50 -29.62 -3.34
N LEU A 111 32.69 -29.18 -2.94
CA LEU A 111 33.77 -30.05 -2.51
C LEU A 111 33.46 -30.60 -1.11
N GLU A 112 33.19 -31.89 -0.99
CA GLU A 112 32.85 -32.59 0.27
C GLU A 112 34.07 -32.87 1.16
N SER A 113 35.09 -32.01 1.11
CA SER A 113 36.23 -32.07 2.02
C SER A 113 35.88 -31.47 3.39
N HIS A 114 36.42 -32.04 4.47
CA HIS A 114 36.29 -31.48 5.82
C HIS A 114 34.83 -31.28 6.29
N ILE A 115 33.99 -32.30 6.08
CA ILE A 115 32.56 -32.31 6.43
C ILE A 115 32.31 -31.93 7.89
N ASN A 116 33.18 -32.31 8.82
CA ASN A 116 33.09 -31.94 10.23
C ASN A 116 33.10 -30.41 10.45
N VAL A 117 33.95 -29.68 9.72
CA VAL A 117 34.02 -28.21 9.76
C VAL A 117 32.75 -27.61 9.17
N ILE A 118 32.25 -28.18 8.07
CA ILE A 118 31.04 -27.73 7.39
C ILE A 118 29.80 -27.94 8.28
N GLU A 119 29.67 -29.08 8.94
CA GLU A 119 28.56 -29.36 9.85
C GLU A 119 28.58 -28.46 11.09
N ARG A 120 29.76 -28.20 11.66
CA ARG A 120 29.92 -27.20 12.74
C ARG A 120 29.47 -25.83 12.27
N PHE A 121 29.90 -25.41 11.08
CA PHE A 121 29.48 -24.15 10.48
C PHE A 121 27.97 -24.05 10.28
N LYS A 122 27.30 -25.09 9.76
CA LYS A 122 25.83 -25.13 9.57
C LYS A 122 25.07 -24.95 10.87
N ILE A 123 25.55 -25.52 11.97
CA ILE A 123 24.94 -25.40 13.30
C ILE A 123 25.14 -23.99 13.87
N GLU A 124 26.36 -23.47 13.80
CA GLU A 124 26.66 -22.11 14.29
C GLU A 124 25.92 -21.03 13.51
N LEU A 125 25.84 -21.18 12.19
CA LEU A 125 25.08 -20.30 11.32
C LEU A 125 23.59 -20.32 11.68
N HIS A 126 23.02 -21.50 11.93
CA HIS A 126 21.63 -21.62 12.36
C HIS A 126 21.38 -20.89 13.69
N LYS A 127 22.28 -21.07 14.68
CA LYS A 127 22.20 -20.37 15.97
C LYS A 127 22.27 -18.86 15.80
N CYS A 128 23.22 -18.35 15.00
CA CYS A 128 23.36 -16.92 14.74
C CYS A 128 22.10 -16.32 14.09
N ILE A 129 21.53 -17.00 13.09
CA ILE A 129 20.29 -16.55 12.43
C ILE A 129 19.14 -16.50 13.43
N GLN A 130 19.03 -17.50 14.32
CA GLN A 130 17.97 -17.55 15.31
C GLN A 130 18.12 -16.44 16.36
N THR A 131 19.34 -16.18 16.83
CA THR A 131 19.65 -15.07 17.73
C THR A 131 19.26 -13.72 17.09
N ASN A 132 19.72 -13.46 15.86
CA ASN A 132 19.40 -12.22 15.14
C ASN A 132 17.88 -12.06 14.89
N ARG A 133 17.15 -13.17 14.72
CA ARG A 133 15.68 -13.14 14.62
C ARG A 133 15.05 -12.73 15.94
N ASN A 134 15.48 -13.34 17.04
CA ASN A 134 14.95 -13.06 18.37
C ASN A 134 15.26 -11.61 18.79
N GLU A 135 16.47 -11.11 18.52
CA GLU A 135 16.85 -9.72 18.81
C GLU A 135 15.96 -8.71 18.06
N ARG A 136 15.68 -8.96 16.78
CA ARG A 136 14.76 -8.10 16.01
C ARG A 136 13.35 -8.17 16.53
N ASN A 137 12.86 -9.35 16.89
CA ASN A 137 11.52 -9.48 17.46
C ASN A 137 11.42 -8.72 18.79
N LYS A 138 12.45 -8.80 19.64
CA LYS A 138 12.53 -8.00 20.87
C LYS A 138 12.56 -6.50 20.60
N ALA A 139 13.34 -6.04 19.61
CA ALA A 139 13.37 -4.63 19.23
C ALA A 139 12.01 -4.13 18.72
N ILE A 140 11.33 -4.96 17.93
CA ILE A 140 9.96 -4.69 17.47
C ILE A 140 9.00 -4.64 18.66
N GLU A 141 9.06 -5.61 19.58
CA GLU A 141 8.24 -5.62 20.80
C GLU A 141 8.50 -4.41 21.69
N SER A 142 9.76 -3.96 21.83
CA SER A 142 10.10 -2.75 22.57
C SER A 142 9.57 -1.49 21.90
N ASP A 143 9.70 -1.38 20.58
CA ASP A 143 9.17 -0.25 19.80
C ASP A 143 7.65 -0.17 19.94
N TYR A 144 6.94 -1.31 19.86
CA TYR A 144 5.50 -1.36 20.11
C TYR A 144 5.13 -1.07 21.56
N SER A 145 5.94 -1.48 22.54
CA SER A 145 5.70 -1.18 23.95
C SER A 145 5.79 0.32 24.24
N TYR A 146 6.77 1.01 23.63
CA TYR A 146 6.93 2.47 23.70
C TYR A 146 5.76 3.21 23.04
N ILE A 147 5.32 2.74 21.87
CA ILE A 147 4.12 3.26 21.18
C ILE A 147 2.85 3.04 22.03
N SER A 148 2.78 1.93 22.79
CA SER A 148 1.62 1.59 23.63
C SER A 148 1.50 2.41 24.91
N SER A 149 2.60 2.95 25.45
CA SER A 149 2.57 3.79 26.66
C SER A 149 2.18 5.24 26.37
N GLU A 150 2.51 5.78 25.18
CA GLU A 150 2.04 7.11 24.76
C GLU A 150 0.61 7.09 24.17
N ARG A 151 0.12 5.92 23.74
CA ARG A 151 -1.24 5.74 23.25
C ARG A 151 -1.96 4.71 24.10
N GLN A 152 -2.59 5.16 25.18
CA GLN A 152 -3.63 4.39 25.84
C GLN A 152 -4.70 4.00 24.80
N LYS A 153 -4.64 2.72 24.41
CA LYS A 153 -5.62 1.87 23.73
C LYS A 153 -6.77 2.61 23.02
N ASP A 154 -6.60 2.85 21.74
CA ASP A 154 -7.69 2.68 20.80
C ASP A 154 -7.43 1.35 20.06
N GLN A 155 -8.03 0.26 20.55
CA GLN A 155 -7.92 -1.07 19.93
C GLN A 155 -8.70 -1.10 18.61
N SER A 156 -8.09 -0.66 17.52
CA SER A 156 -8.65 -0.88 16.17
C SER A 156 -7.58 -0.68 15.10
N TYR A 157 -7.50 -1.64 14.17
CA TYR A 157 -6.61 -1.62 13.00
C TYR A 157 -6.66 -0.26 12.25
N PRO A 158 -5.52 0.30 11.78
CA PRO A 158 -5.45 1.66 11.24
C PRO A 158 -5.80 1.71 9.74
N HIS A 159 -6.81 0.97 9.31
CA HIS A 159 -7.59 1.31 8.13
C HIS A 159 -9.05 1.26 8.54
N LYS A 160 -9.49 2.27 9.29
CA LYS A 160 -10.91 2.36 9.67
C LYS A 160 -11.78 2.63 8.44
N LEU A 161 -11.24 3.19 7.34
CA LEU A 161 -12.00 3.59 6.15
C LEU A 161 -11.13 3.56 4.88
N THR A 162 -11.69 3.17 3.73
CA THR A 162 -11.09 3.38 2.41
C THR A 162 -11.07 4.88 2.07
N LEU A 163 -10.23 5.31 1.12
CA LEU A 163 -10.20 6.71 0.64
C LEU A 163 -11.61 7.25 0.29
N ASN A 164 -12.44 6.41 -0.33
CA ASN A 164 -13.83 6.75 -0.66
C ASN A 164 -14.70 6.92 0.59
N GLN A 165 -14.47 6.12 1.63
CA GLN A 165 -15.18 6.22 2.91
C GLN A 165 -14.72 7.43 3.73
N GLU A 166 -13.44 7.79 3.68
CA GLU A 166 -12.93 9.04 4.26
C GLU A 166 -13.47 10.28 3.55
N GLN A 167 -13.58 10.23 2.23
CA GLN A 167 -14.18 11.30 1.43
C GLN A 167 -15.67 11.47 1.77
N ALA A 168 -16.43 10.36 1.83
CA ALA A 168 -17.84 10.39 2.23
C ALA A 168 -18.04 10.94 3.66
N LEU A 169 -17.13 10.68 4.60
CA LEU A 169 -17.19 11.26 5.93
C LEU A 169 -16.79 12.74 5.98
N ARG A 170 -15.85 13.18 5.13
CA ARG A 170 -15.53 14.60 4.99
C ARG A 170 -16.74 15.38 4.46
N GLU A 171 -17.40 14.84 3.44
CA GLU A 171 -18.63 15.40 2.86
C GLU A 171 -19.79 15.44 3.88
N LYS A 172 -19.93 14.40 4.71
CA LYS A 172 -20.90 14.38 5.83
C LYS A 172 -20.56 15.39 6.92
N LYS A 173 -19.28 15.55 7.30
CA LYS A 173 -18.85 16.53 8.33
C LYS A 173 -18.99 17.97 7.85
N SER A 174 -18.66 18.27 6.59
CA SER A 174 -18.89 19.59 6.00
C SER A 174 -20.37 19.89 5.84
N GLY A 175 -21.20 18.87 5.58
CA GLY A 175 -22.64 19.01 5.53
C GLY A 175 -23.30 19.20 6.91
N ALA A 176 -22.76 18.57 7.96
CA ALA A 176 -23.25 18.71 9.34
C ALA A 176 -23.03 20.13 9.89
N THR A 177 -21.89 20.75 9.60
CA THR A 177 -21.59 22.13 10.03
C THR A 177 -22.52 23.16 9.41
N GLU A 178 -23.00 22.93 8.18
CA GLU A 178 -23.95 23.84 7.50
C GLU A 178 -25.41 23.57 7.87
N LYS A 179 -25.75 22.33 8.26
CA LYS A 179 -27.07 21.95 8.76
C LYS A 179 -27.30 22.46 10.20
N GLU A 180 -26.26 22.42 11.03
CA GLU A 180 -26.30 22.88 12.44
C GLU A 180 -26.11 24.40 12.59
N MET A 181 -25.71 25.11 11.52
CA MET A 181 -25.62 26.57 11.48
C MET A 181 -26.98 27.20 11.78
N ASN A 182 -27.02 28.25 12.59
CA ASN A 182 -28.28 28.93 12.89
C ASN A 182 -28.83 29.63 11.62
N ASN A 183 -30.12 29.97 11.60
CA ASN A 183 -30.76 30.56 10.42
C ASN A 183 -30.24 31.97 10.08
N ASP A 184 -29.84 32.77 11.06
CA ASP A 184 -29.26 34.10 10.86
C ASP A 184 -27.87 34.01 10.23
N GLU A 185 -27.01 33.12 10.74
CA GLU A 185 -25.69 32.82 10.18
C GLU A 185 -25.80 32.27 8.75
N PHE A 186 -26.81 31.44 8.49
CA PHE A 186 -27.11 30.93 7.14
C PHE A 186 -27.48 32.06 6.18
N VAL A 187 -28.37 32.97 6.59
CA VAL A 187 -28.77 34.13 5.78
C VAL A 187 -27.60 35.08 5.53
N GLU A 188 -26.78 35.35 6.55
CA GLU A 188 -25.58 36.18 6.41
C GLU A 188 -24.60 35.58 5.39
N LYS A 189 -24.36 34.27 5.48
CA LYS A 189 -23.54 33.54 4.51
C LYS A 189 -24.09 33.65 3.11
N LEU A 190 -25.40 33.49 2.92
CA LEU A 190 -26.02 33.66 1.61
C LEU A 190 -25.76 35.06 1.06
N ASN A 191 -25.91 36.11 1.86
CA ASN A 191 -25.74 37.50 1.44
C ASN A 191 -24.31 37.81 0.98
N GLN A 192 -23.30 37.14 1.54
CA GLN A 192 -21.89 37.31 1.17
C GLN A 192 -21.50 36.61 -0.15
N LEU A 193 -22.30 35.65 -0.63
CA LEU A 193 -21.98 34.91 -1.86
C LEU A 193 -22.23 35.78 -3.11
N ASP A 194 -21.30 35.73 -4.06
CA ASP A 194 -21.53 36.27 -5.40
C ASP A 194 -22.53 35.40 -6.19
N LYS A 195 -22.96 35.86 -7.37
CA LYS A 195 -23.97 35.16 -8.19
C LYS A 195 -23.53 33.75 -8.60
N LYS A 196 -22.23 33.50 -8.80
CA LYS A 196 -21.70 32.19 -9.23
C LYS A 196 -21.65 31.23 -8.05
N ALA A 197 -21.03 31.67 -6.96
CA ALA A 197 -20.92 30.94 -5.71
C ALA A 197 -22.29 30.64 -5.10
N PHE A 198 -23.28 31.52 -5.25
CA PHE A 198 -24.66 31.27 -4.81
C PHE A 198 -25.32 30.11 -5.58
N LYS A 199 -25.08 29.99 -6.89
CA LYS A 199 -25.60 28.87 -7.69
C LYS A 199 -24.92 27.56 -7.32
N GLU A 200 -23.59 27.56 -7.17
CA GLU A 200 -22.84 26.38 -6.71
C GLU A 200 -23.30 25.97 -5.30
N PHE A 201 -23.51 26.93 -4.41
CA PHE A 201 -24.05 26.69 -3.07
C PHE A 201 -25.41 26.00 -3.11
N ILE A 202 -26.31 26.41 -4.02
CA ILE A 202 -27.61 25.76 -4.23
C ILE A 202 -27.43 24.32 -4.70
N TYR A 203 -26.62 24.08 -5.73
CA TYR A 203 -26.45 22.75 -6.32
C TYR A 203 -25.64 21.77 -5.47
N ASN A 204 -24.97 22.25 -4.43
CA ASN A 204 -24.28 21.43 -3.44
C ASN A 204 -25.21 20.99 -2.29
N ARG A 205 -26.48 21.41 -2.27
CA ARG A 205 -27.44 20.98 -1.24
C ARG A 205 -27.97 19.58 -1.50
N ASN A 206 -28.19 18.83 -0.43
CA ASN A 206 -28.86 17.53 -0.44
C ASN A 206 -29.52 17.27 0.92
N GLU A 207 -30.32 16.21 1.01
CA GLU A 207 -31.09 15.85 2.22
C GLU A 207 -30.26 15.69 3.50
N ASN A 208 -28.95 15.46 3.37
CA ASN A 208 -28.06 15.25 4.50
C ASN A 208 -27.42 16.55 5.00
N ASN A 209 -27.44 17.64 4.23
CA ASN A 209 -26.68 18.86 4.52
C ASN A 209 -27.52 20.16 4.59
N ILE A 210 -28.84 20.05 4.51
CA ILE A 210 -29.77 21.16 4.70
C ILE A 210 -31.01 20.67 5.48
N ASP A 211 -31.60 21.54 6.28
CA ASP A 211 -32.88 21.29 6.95
C ASP A 211 -34.04 21.99 6.22
N PHE A 212 -35.27 21.65 6.63
CA PHE A 212 -36.48 22.16 5.99
C PHE A 212 -36.60 23.69 6.09
N GLU A 213 -36.22 24.30 7.21
CA GLU A 213 -36.29 25.75 7.40
C GLU A 213 -35.33 26.49 6.45
N LYS A 214 -34.10 26.01 6.30
CA LYS A 214 -33.11 26.56 5.38
C LYS A 214 -33.48 26.35 3.91
N VAL A 215 -34.17 25.25 3.60
CA VAL A 215 -34.79 25.06 2.28
C VAL A 215 -35.80 26.17 1.99
N LEU A 216 -36.67 26.51 2.95
CA LEU A 216 -37.64 27.61 2.77
C LEU A 216 -36.93 28.95 2.58
N ILE A 217 -35.86 29.22 3.34
CA ILE A 217 -35.03 30.43 3.18
C ILE A 217 -34.45 30.49 1.75
N LEU A 218 -33.91 29.39 1.23
CA LEU A 218 -33.38 29.35 -0.15
C LEU A 218 -34.47 29.59 -1.20
N LEU A 219 -35.65 28.98 -1.04
CA LEU A 219 -36.77 29.17 -1.98
C LEU A 219 -37.26 30.62 -2.01
N GLN A 220 -37.20 31.34 -0.88
CA GLN A 220 -37.51 32.77 -0.81
C GLN A 220 -36.38 33.66 -1.37
N THR A 221 -35.13 33.20 -1.29
CA THR A 221 -33.95 33.98 -1.67
C THR A 221 -33.62 33.86 -3.16
N ILE A 222 -33.84 32.68 -3.76
CA ILE A 222 -33.57 32.40 -5.19
C ILE A 222 -34.24 33.43 -6.13
N PRO A 223 -35.55 33.75 -5.99
CA PRO A 223 -36.21 34.73 -6.84
C PRO A 223 -35.71 36.15 -6.66
N LYS A 224 -35.10 36.48 -5.51
CA LYS A 224 -34.59 37.82 -5.21
C LYS A 224 -33.19 38.06 -5.78
N ARG A 225 -32.42 36.99 -6.04
CA ARG A 225 -31.00 37.08 -6.44
C ARG A 225 -30.71 36.61 -7.86
N LEU A 226 -31.64 35.88 -8.49
CA LEU A 226 -31.49 35.38 -9.86
C LEU A 226 -32.47 36.06 -10.80
N THR A 227 -32.11 36.15 -12.08
CA THR A 227 -33.00 36.68 -13.11
C THR A 227 -34.10 35.68 -13.45
N ASP A 228 -35.24 36.14 -13.97
CA ASP A 228 -36.40 35.28 -14.31
C ASP A 228 -36.06 34.06 -15.17
N ARG A 229 -35.06 34.21 -16.06
CA ARG A 229 -34.57 33.13 -16.94
C ARG A 229 -33.77 32.06 -16.19
N GLU A 230 -33.23 32.39 -15.03
CA GLU A 230 -32.32 31.54 -14.24
C GLU A 230 -33.00 30.92 -13.02
N ILE A 231 -34.16 31.42 -12.56
CA ILE A 231 -34.85 30.95 -11.34
C ILE A 231 -35.31 29.49 -11.47
N LYS A 232 -35.85 29.11 -12.64
CA LYS A 232 -36.58 27.84 -12.80
C LYS A 232 -35.77 26.60 -12.40
N LYS A 233 -34.49 26.53 -12.78
CA LYS A 233 -33.65 25.34 -12.52
C LYS A 233 -33.21 25.23 -11.04
N PRO A 234 -32.61 26.26 -10.41
CA PRO A 234 -32.21 26.21 -9.00
C PRO A 234 -33.40 26.09 -8.05
N TYR A 235 -34.53 26.74 -8.37
CA TYR A 235 -35.74 26.67 -7.56
C TYR A 235 -36.32 25.25 -7.53
N ASN A 236 -36.46 24.60 -8.70
CA ASN A 236 -36.97 23.23 -8.76
C ASN A 236 -36.02 22.25 -8.07
N TYR A 237 -34.70 22.42 -8.21
CA TYR A 237 -33.70 21.60 -7.55
C TYR A 237 -33.82 21.64 -6.01
N ILE A 238 -33.88 22.83 -5.42
CA ILE A 238 -34.07 22.99 -3.97
C ILE A 238 -35.44 22.48 -3.52
N ARG A 239 -36.49 22.67 -4.33
CA ARG A 239 -37.83 22.15 -4.04
C ARG A 239 -37.85 20.63 -3.96
N GLU A 240 -37.17 19.94 -4.87
CA GLU A 240 -37.05 18.48 -4.86
C GLU A 240 -36.29 17.95 -3.64
N ILE A 241 -35.27 18.67 -3.18
CA ILE A 241 -34.58 18.36 -1.92
C ILE A 241 -35.52 18.57 -0.73
N GLY A 242 -36.27 19.67 -0.73
CA GLY A 242 -37.26 19.99 0.31
C GLY A 242 -38.31 18.90 0.52
N LEU A 243 -38.76 18.25 -0.56
CA LEU A 243 -39.69 17.13 -0.51
C LEU A 243 -39.11 15.85 0.12
N LYS A 244 -37.79 15.74 0.23
CA LYS A 244 -37.08 14.59 0.83
C LYS A 244 -36.65 14.83 2.27
N THR A 245 -36.59 16.09 2.71
CA THR A 245 -36.22 16.51 4.07
C THR A 245 -37.41 16.65 5.02
N ASN A 246 -38.63 16.32 4.58
CA ASN A 246 -39.89 16.42 5.33
C ASN A 246 -40.46 15.04 5.66
#